data_AF-A0A418WLM5-F1
#
_entry.id   AF-A0A418WLM5-F1
#
_cell.length_a   1.000
_cell.length_b   1.000
_cell.length_c   1.000
_cell.angle_alpha   90.00
_cell.angle_beta   90.00
_cell.angle_gamma   90.00
#
_symmetry.space_group_name_H-M   'P 1'
#
loop_
_entity.id
_entity.type
_entity.pdbx_description
1 polymer ?
#
loop_
_entity_poly.entity_id
_entity_poly.type
_entity_poly.pdbx_seq_one_letter_code
_entity_poly.pdbx_strand_id
1 'polypeptide(L)'
;MSFFTYMLRCADGSYYIGHTDDLDARVAQHQHGEIPGYTHTRRPLELVWAENFPDRDQAFAVEQQLKGWSRAKKEALIRGDWDAVRALSRRGTILRDEASPSSASPQDERMQKDTVMSAHPEEALSEAEVPSRRAPAIVLVRPQLGENIGKAARAMLNFGLTEMRLVAPRDGWPNPSAGPAASGADIVLERAQVFDSVAEAVADCQHIYATTVRKRGVTKPVVTPEEAAQEMRAAPGKSAILFGPERSGLETDDVAVARKILTVPINPEFGSLNLAQAVILVAYEWSKHAPSEAEGGVALASPPSVEIDPPAPQEELDGMIGQLDTMLDKAGYFFPPDRAPSTRRTLRTLLTKPGWNSMEVRTLRGVLSSLANPRQR
;
A
#
# COMPACT_ATOMS: atom_id res chain seq x y z
N MET A 1 -22.54 -15.50 -10.31
CA MET A 1 -23.81 -14.91 -9.84
C MET A 1 -23.62 -13.41 -9.90
N SER A 2 -24.56 -12.67 -10.47
CA SER A 2 -24.53 -11.21 -10.54
C SER A 2 -24.83 -10.60 -9.17
N PHE A 3 -24.17 -9.47 -8.85
CA PHE A 3 -24.45 -8.67 -7.66
C PHE A 3 -24.94 -7.29 -8.07
N PHE A 4 -25.85 -6.73 -7.30
CA PHE A 4 -26.37 -5.38 -7.49
C PHE A 4 -25.87 -4.46 -6.39
N THR A 5 -25.53 -3.23 -6.75
CA THR A 5 -25.49 -2.10 -5.81
C THR A 5 -26.76 -1.30 -6.03
N TYR A 6 -27.46 -0.94 -4.95
CA TYR A 6 -28.72 -0.21 -5.03
C TYR A 6 -28.80 0.93 -4.03
N MET A 7 -29.66 1.90 -4.33
CA MET A 7 -29.95 3.05 -3.49
C MET A 7 -31.45 3.19 -3.26
N LEU A 8 -31.84 3.30 -2.00
CA LEU A 8 -33.21 3.55 -1.57
C LEU A 8 -33.34 4.98 -1.05
N ARG A 9 -34.42 5.66 -1.42
CA ARG A 9 -34.86 6.91 -0.78
C ARG A 9 -35.81 6.57 0.35
N CYS A 10 -35.47 7.03 1.55
CA CYS A 10 -36.28 6.88 2.75
C CYS A 10 -37.38 7.95 2.85
N ALA A 11 -38.38 7.73 3.69
CA ALA A 11 -39.49 8.68 3.91
C ALA A 11 -39.02 10.04 4.47
N ASP A 12 -37.92 10.05 5.24
CA ASP A 12 -37.27 11.27 5.74
C ASP A 12 -36.40 11.98 4.67
N GLY A 13 -36.41 11.48 3.44
CA GLY A 13 -35.62 11.99 2.33
C GLY A 13 -34.14 11.61 2.39
N SER A 14 -33.70 10.80 3.35
CA SER A 14 -32.33 10.25 3.40
C SER A 14 -32.14 9.11 2.39
N TYR A 15 -30.89 8.77 2.11
CA TYR A 15 -30.53 7.70 1.17
C TYR A 15 -29.86 6.54 1.90
N TYR A 16 -30.35 5.33 1.66
CA TYR A 16 -29.73 4.08 2.06
C TYR A 16 -29.08 3.42 0.85
N ILE A 17 -27.88 2.87 1.01
CA ILE A 17 -27.13 2.22 -0.08
C ILE A 17 -26.63 0.87 0.43
N GLY A 18 -26.80 -0.17 -0.39
CA GLY A 18 -26.32 -1.51 -0.10
C GLY A 18 -26.03 -2.31 -1.36
N HIS A 19 -25.47 -3.51 -1.20
CA HIS A 19 -25.32 -4.51 -2.24
C HIS A 19 -26.07 -5.80 -1.90
N THR A 20 -26.45 -6.58 -2.92
CA THR A 20 -27.10 -7.89 -2.78
C THR A 20 -26.97 -8.69 -4.07
N ASP A 21 -27.08 -10.01 -4.00
CA ASP A 21 -27.21 -10.93 -5.14
C ASP A 21 -28.66 -11.10 -5.63
N ASP A 22 -29.65 -10.66 -4.86
CA ASP A 22 -31.08 -10.66 -5.22
C ASP A 22 -31.73 -9.31 -4.86
N LEU A 23 -31.81 -8.42 -5.84
CA LEU A 23 -32.32 -7.06 -5.66
C LEU A 23 -33.80 -7.03 -5.28
N ASP A 24 -34.63 -7.82 -5.95
CA ASP A 24 -36.08 -7.80 -5.78
C ASP A 24 -36.45 -8.32 -4.38
N ALA A 25 -35.87 -9.46 -3.97
CA ALA A 25 -36.07 -9.99 -2.63
C ALA A 25 -35.59 -9.01 -1.56
N ARG A 26 -34.44 -8.35 -1.77
CA ARG A 26 -33.87 -7.42 -0.80
C ARG A 26 -34.71 -6.15 -0.64
N VAL A 27 -35.22 -5.59 -1.74
CA VAL A 27 -36.11 -4.42 -1.70
C VAL A 27 -37.42 -4.77 -0.99
N ALA A 28 -37.99 -5.95 -1.27
CA ALA A 28 -39.19 -6.43 -0.59
C ALA A 28 -38.97 -6.58 0.93
N GLN A 29 -37.85 -7.14 1.37
CA GLN A 29 -37.50 -7.24 2.80
C GLN A 29 -37.45 -5.87 3.49
N HIS A 30 -36.85 -4.87 2.83
CA HIS A 30 -36.78 -3.51 3.35
C HIS A 30 -38.17 -2.84 3.44
N GLN A 31 -39.06 -3.09 2.47
CA GLN A 31 -40.43 -2.55 2.46
C GLN A 31 -41.31 -3.15 3.57
N HIS A 32 -41.22 -4.47 3.78
CA HIS A 32 -41.97 -5.17 4.83
C HIS A 32 -41.36 -4.97 6.23
N GLY A 33 -40.14 -4.41 6.30
CA GLY A 33 -39.41 -4.18 7.56
C GLY A 33 -38.98 -5.47 8.22
N GLU A 34 -38.69 -6.50 7.42
CA GLU A 34 -38.20 -7.78 7.91
C GLU A 34 -36.77 -7.67 8.48
N ILE A 35 -36.05 -6.59 8.11
CA ILE A 35 -34.70 -6.31 8.56
C ILE A 35 -34.74 -5.22 9.66
N PRO A 36 -34.42 -5.55 10.92
CA PRO A 36 -34.23 -4.57 11.97
C PRO A 36 -33.04 -3.65 11.62
N GLY A 37 -33.20 -2.32 11.76
CA GLY A 37 -32.11 -1.38 11.52
C GLY A 37 -32.53 -0.06 10.88
N TYR A 38 -31.58 0.58 10.19
CA TYR A 38 -31.68 1.97 9.70
C TYR A 38 -32.95 2.25 8.87
N THR A 39 -33.33 1.33 7.99
CA THR A 39 -34.50 1.46 7.10
C THR A 39 -35.83 1.08 7.76
N HIS A 40 -35.80 0.37 8.90
CA HIS A 40 -37.00 -0.18 9.54
C HIS A 40 -37.99 0.89 10.00
N THR A 41 -37.48 2.00 10.54
CA THR A 41 -38.28 3.14 11.04
C THR A 41 -38.55 4.22 9.99
N ARG A 42 -38.02 4.08 8.78
CA ARG A 42 -37.99 5.13 7.74
C ARG A 42 -38.76 4.77 6.46
N ARG A 43 -39.71 3.85 6.58
CA ARG A 43 -40.63 3.42 5.51
C ARG A 43 -41.74 4.48 5.28
N PRO A 44 -42.32 4.59 4.07
CA PRO A 44 -42.04 3.80 2.87
C PRO A 44 -40.68 4.13 2.23
N LEU A 45 -40.14 3.17 1.47
CA LEU A 45 -38.84 3.27 0.79
C LEU A 45 -39.05 3.14 -0.71
N GLU A 46 -38.37 3.97 -1.48
CA GLU A 46 -38.40 3.96 -2.95
C GLU A 46 -37.03 3.53 -3.49
N LEU A 47 -36.99 2.53 -4.38
CA LEU A 47 -35.77 2.19 -5.11
C LEU A 47 -35.52 3.26 -6.18
N VAL A 48 -34.46 4.06 -5.98
CA VAL A 48 -34.15 5.21 -6.84
C VAL A 48 -32.99 4.97 -7.79
N TRP A 49 -32.16 3.96 -7.53
CA TRP A 49 -31.05 3.60 -8.41
C TRP A 49 -30.59 2.16 -8.13
N ALA A 50 -30.19 1.43 -9.17
CA ALA A 50 -29.51 0.15 -9.06
C ALA A 50 -28.61 -0.11 -10.27
N GLU A 51 -27.48 -0.78 -10.06
CA GLU A 51 -26.56 -1.21 -11.11
C GLU A 51 -26.05 -2.64 -10.85
N ASN A 52 -25.83 -3.39 -11.93
CA ASN A 52 -25.44 -4.79 -11.91
C ASN A 52 -23.93 -4.97 -12.13
N PHE A 53 -23.30 -5.84 -11.35
CA PHE A 53 -21.87 -6.15 -11.34
C PHE A 53 -21.63 -7.66 -11.44
N PRO A 54 -20.52 -8.08 -12.07
CA PRO A 54 -20.23 -9.50 -12.30
C PRO A 54 -19.81 -10.25 -11.02
N ASP A 55 -19.34 -9.54 -9.99
CA ASP A 55 -18.90 -10.11 -8.72
C ASP A 55 -19.23 -9.18 -7.53
N ARG A 56 -19.15 -9.76 -6.32
CA ARG A 56 -19.49 -9.09 -5.06
C ARG A 56 -18.53 -7.95 -4.73
N ASP A 57 -17.24 -8.11 -5.03
CA ASP A 57 -16.21 -7.16 -4.63
C ASP A 57 -16.38 -5.84 -5.39
N GLN A 58 -16.75 -5.90 -6.67
CA GLN A 58 -17.10 -4.73 -7.46
C GLN A 58 -18.35 -4.01 -6.92
N ALA A 59 -19.43 -4.76 -6.62
CA ALA A 59 -20.65 -4.18 -6.05
C ALA A 59 -20.39 -3.53 -4.68
N PHE A 60 -19.55 -4.15 -3.86
CA PHE A 60 -19.14 -3.61 -2.56
C PHE A 60 -18.26 -2.35 -2.69
N ALA A 61 -17.32 -2.32 -3.64
CA ALA A 61 -16.50 -1.14 -3.89
C ALA A 61 -17.35 0.07 -4.30
N VAL A 62 -18.34 -0.12 -5.18
CA VAL A 62 -19.28 0.93 -5.60
C VAL A 62 -20.17 1.37 -4.44
N GLU A 63 -20.67 0.45 -3.60
CA GLU A 63 -21.41 0.80 -2.39
C GLU A 63 -20.60 1.75 -1.49
N GLN A 64 -19.34 1.42 -1.20
CA GLN A 64 -18.50 2.22 -0.34
C GLN A 64 -18.21 3.60 -0.94
N GLN A 65 -18.00 3.67 -2.25
CA GLN A 65 -17.83 4.93 -2.96
C GLN A 65 -19.09 5.81 -2.87
N LEU A 66 -20.27 5.25 -3.15
CA LEU A 66 -21.53 5.98 -3.13
C LEU A 66 -21.90 6.45 -1.72
N LYS A 67 -21.62 5.68 -0.67
CA LYS A 67 -21.85 6.11 0.72
C LYS A 67 -21.16 7.43 1.04
N GLY A 68 -19.92 7.62 0.56
CA GLY A 68 -19.12 8.83 0.74
C GLY A 68 -19.54 10.03 -0.12
N TRP A 69 -20.52 9.90 -1.02
CA TRP A 69 -20.94 11.01 -1.89
C TRP A 69 -21.86 11.99 -1.18
N SER A 70 -21.74 13.27 -1.55
CA SER A 70 -22.69 14.31 -1.15
C SER A 70 -24.09 14.01 -1.72
N ARG A 71 -25.12 14.55 -1.04
CA ARG A 71 -26.52 14.41 -1.46
C ARG A 71 -26.73 14.84 -2.92
N ALA A 72 -26.21 16.02 -3.28
CA ALA A 72 -26.31 16.56 -4.64
C ALA A 72 -25.72 15.62 -5.70
N LYS A 73 -24.62 14.93 -5.36
CA LYS A 73 -23.96 14.00 -6.27
C LYS A 73 -24.76 12.69 -6.42
N LYS A 74 -25.38 12.22 -5.34
CA LYS A 74 -26.33 11.07 -5.36
C LYS A 74 -27.57 11.39 -6.19
N GLU A 75 -28.14 12.59 -6.04
CA GLU A 75 -29.29 13.05 -6.82
C GLU A 75 -28.96 13.25 -8.31
N ALA A 76 -27.74 13.67 -8.65
CA ALA A 76 -27.27 13.71 -10.03
C ALA A 76 -27.15 12.30 -10.63
N LEU A 77 -26.65 11.32 -9.86
CA LEU A 77 -26.59 9.93 -10.29
C LEU A 77 -27.97 9.32 -10.53
N ILE A 78 -28.93 9.54 -9.62
CA ILE A 78 -30.31 9.07 -9.75
C ILE A 78 -30.98 9.60 -11.04
N ARG A 79 -30.65 10.85 -11.43
CA ARG A 79 -31.17 11.46 -12.66
C ARG A 79 -30.44 11.03 -13.94
N GLY A 80 -29.38 10.22 -13.83
CA GLY A 80 -28.51 9.86 -14.97
C GLY A 80 -27.69 11.03 -15.52
N ASP A 81 -27.57 12.13 -14.77
CA ASP A 81 -26.86 13.34 -15.19
C ASP A 81 -25.37 13.26 -14.81
N TRP A 82 -24.63 12.54 -15.66
CA TRP A 82 -23.19 12.32 -15.46
C TRP A 82 -22.35 13.60 -15.57
N ASP A 83 -22.84 14.64 -16.23
CA ASP A 83 -22.17 15.94 -16.30
C ASP A 83 -22.24 16.67 -14.95
N ALA A 84 -23.41 16.65 -14.31
CA ALA A 84 -23.58 17.18 -12.96
C ALA A 84 -22.79 16.37 -11.92
N VAL A 85 -22.76 15.02 -12.02
CA VAL A 85 -21.93 14.17 -11.13
C VAL A 85 -20.45 14.57 -11.25
N ARG A 86 -19.96 14.82 -12.47
CA ARG A 86 -18.58 15.25 -12.72
C ARG A 86 -18.30 16.65 -12.17
N ALA A 87 -19.18 17.62 -12.42
CA ALA A 87 -19.03 18.98 -11.90
C ALA A 87 -19.01 19.03 -10.37
N LEU A 88 -19.89 18.27 -9.71
CA LEU A 88 -19.98 18.17 -8.25
C LEU A 88 -18.81 17.41 -7.63
N SER A 89 -18.08 16.61 -8.41
CA SER A 89 -16.85 15.95 -7.97
C SER A 89 -15.64 16.90 -7.96
N ARG A 90 -15.68 18.00 -8.74
CA ARG A 90 -14.58 18.97 -8.87
C ARG A 90 -14.61 20.08 -7.81
N ARG A 91 -15.75 20.31 -7.14
CA ARG A 91 -15.94 21.41 -6.15
C ARG A 91 -15.67 21.00 -4.69
N GLY A 92 -14.70 20.10 -4.47
CA GLY A 92 -14.42 19.50 -3.17
C GLY A 92 -13.21 20.06 -2.42
N THR A 93 -12.99 21.37 -2.41
CA THR A 93 -12.06 22.01 -1.46
C THR A 93 -12.83 23.06 -0.66
N ILE A 94 -13.30 22.65 0.52
CA ILE A 94 -13.74 23.45 1.67
C ILE A 94 -14.91 24.44 1.41
N LEU A 95 -16.10 24.06 1.87
CA LEU A 95 -16.94 24.83 2.81
C LEU A 95 -17.88 23.81 3.48
N ARG A 96 -17.72 23.61 4.80
CA ARG A 96 -18.71 22.88 5.62
C ARG A 96 -19.94 23.78 5.71
N ASP A 97 -21.04 23.34 5.12
CA ASP A 97 -22.35 23.97 5.33
C ASP A 97 -22.93 23.41 6.63
N GLU A 98 -23.22 24.28 7.60
CA GLU A 98 -23.66 23.95 8.97
C GLU A 98 -25.15 23.56 9.05
N ALA A 99 -25.75 23.05 7.99
CA ALA A 99 -27.15 22.64 8.01
C ALA A 99 -27.38 21.28 7.34
N SER A 100 -27.72 20.28 8.16
CA SER A 100 -28.50 19.05 7.86
C SER A 100 -27.78 17.70 8.05
N PRO A 101 -28.50 16.66 8.51
CA PRO A 101 -27.97 15.68 9.45
C PRO A 101 -27.41 14.40 8.83
N SER A 102 -26.36 13.88 9.48
CA SER A 102 -25.90 12.48 9.60
C SER A 102 -26.53 11.43 8.65
N SER A 103 -25.75 11.01 7.64
CA SER A 103 -25.78 9.61 7.19
C SER A 103 -24.96 8.76 8.17
N ALA A 104 -25.62 8.01 9.04
CA ALA A 104 -24.95 7.15 10.01
C ALA A 104 -24.42 5.87 9.33
N SER A 105 -23.12 5.64 9.41
CA SER A 105 -22.51 4.31 9.30
C SER A 105 -22.59 3.61 10.66
N PRO A 106 -22.88 2.30 10.75
CA PRO A 106 -22.73 1.57 12.02
C PRO A 106 -21.25 1.60 12.42
N GLN A 107 -20.96 2.16 13.59
CA GLN A 107 -19.63 2.14 14.18
C GLN A 107 -19.42 0.76 14.82
N ASP A 108 -18.36 0.07 14.39
CA ASP A 108 -17.72 -0.95 15.21
C ASP A 108 -17.16 -0.28 16.46
N GLU A 109 -17.58 -0.78 17.62
CA GLU A 109 -17.12 -0.39 18.95
C GLU A 109 -15.65 -0.80 19.15
N ARG A 110 -14.75 0.16 19.41
CA ARG A 110 -13.55 0.01 20.27
C ARG A 110 -12.82 1.35 20.49
N MET A 111 -13.05 1.89 21.69
CA MET A 111 -12.17 2.67 22.57
C MET A 111 -11.12 3.64 21.98
N GLN A 112 -11.41 4.92 22.21
CA GLN A 112 -10.51 6.08 22.23
C GLN A 112 -9.40 5.96 23.28
N LYS A 113 -8.26 6.58 22.99
CA LYS A 113 -7.51 7.38 23.97
C LYS A 113 -6.97 8.66 23.30
N ASP A 114 -7.33 9.77 23.94
CA ASP A 114 -6.98 11.15 23.63
C ASP A 114 -5.49 11.47 23.86
N THR A 115 -4.99 12.56 23.23
CA THR A 115 -4.58 13.82 23.92
C THR A 115 -3.46 14.60 23.18
N VAL A 116 -3.87 15.75 22.62
CA VAL A 116 -3.32 17.13 22.70
C VAL A 116 -1.95 17.55 22.07
N MET A 117 -2.11 18.51 21.14
CA MET A 117 -1.33 19.73 20.78
C MET A 117 -0.02 20.10 21.51
N SER A 118 0.95 20.64 20.76
CA SER A 118 1.31 22.07 20.81
C SER A 118 2.31 22.46 19.71
N ALA A 119 2.38 23.76 19.41
CA ALA A 119 2.95 24.40 18.23
C ALA A 119 4.19 25.27 18.54
N HIS A 120 4.82 25.74 17.44
CA HIS A 120 5.76 26.87 17.26
C HIS A 120 7.25 26.51 17.02
N PRO A 121 8.06 27.41 16.41
CA PRO A 121 7.92 27.99 15.05
C PRO A 121 9.28 28.00 14.28
N GLU A 122 9.25 28.56 13.06
CA GLU A 122 10.32 28.80 12.09
C GLU A 122 11.73 29.14 12.63
N GLU A 123 12.76 28.48 12.07
CA GLU A 123 14.07 29.09 11.82
C GLU A 123 14.64 28.59 10.48
N ALA A 124 14.92 29.55 9.60
CA ALA A 124 15.55 29.37 8.30
C ALA A 124 17.07 29.32 8.46
N LEU A 125 17.70 28.25 7.96
CA LEU A 125 19.16 28.14 7.82
C LEU A 125 19.52 27.50 6.46
N SER A 126 20.12 28.36 5.62
CA SER A 126 21.01 28.10 4.48
C SER A 126 20.95 26.74 3.76
N GLU A 127 20.38 26.75 2.56
CA GLU A 127 20.54 25.71 1.54
C GLU A 127 21.99 25.63 1.04
N ALA A 128 22.80 24.79 1.69
CA ALA A 128 23.86 24.10 0.96
C ALA A 128 23.17 23.01 0.12
N GLU A 129 23.32 23.05 -1.21
CA GLU A 129 22.81 22.04 -2.15
C GLU A 129 23.38 20.66 -1.81
N VAL A 130 22.71 19.95 -0.91
CA VAL A 130 22.72 18.50 -0.88
C VAL A 130 22.11 18.07 -2.21
N PRO A 131 22.77 17.23 -3.04
CA PRO A 131 22.15 16.77 -4.27
C PRO A 131 20.86 16.06 -3.86
N SER A 132 19.72 16.71 -4.11
CA SER A 132 18.41 16.09 -3.99
C SER A 132 18.54 14.77 -4.73
N ARG A 133 18.48 13.62 -4.05
CA ARG A 133 18.52 12.31 -4.72
C ARG A 133 17.20 12.19 -5.48
N ARG A 134 17.18 12.74 -6.70
CA ARG A 134 15.95 12.99 -7.49
C ARG A 134 15.31 11.66 -7.83
N ALA A 135 14.03 11.53 -7.55
CA ALA A 135 13.23 10.40 -7.99
C ALA A 135 13.31 10.25 -9.53
N PRO A 136 13.31 9.01 -10.06
CA PRO A 136 13.32 8.79 -11.49
C PRO A 136 12.01 9.25 -12.13
N ALA A 137 12.09 9.76 -13.35
CA ALA A 137 10.92 9.98 -14.19
C ALA A 137 10.39 8.64 -14.71
N ILE A 138 9.09 8.42 -14.60
CA ILE A 138 8.41 7.25 -15.15
C ILE A 138 7.83 7.64 -16.52
N VAL A 139 8.38 7.05 -17.58
CA VAL A 139 8.02 7.39 -18.96
C VAL A 139 7.18 6.26 -19.55
N LEU A 140 5.90 6.53 -19.82
CA LEU A 140 5.00 5.61 -20.48
C LEU A 140 5.00 5.91 -21.98
N VAL A 141 5.57 5.00 -22.77
CA VAL A 141 5.71 5.13 -24.22
C VAL A 141 4.50 4.51 -24.90
N ARG A 142 3.74 5.34 -25.62
CA ARG A 142 2.54 4.97 -26.39
C ARG A 142 1.53 4.10 -25.59
N PRO A 143 1.20 4.44 -24.34
CA PRO A 143 0.23 3.66 -23.55
C PRO A 143 -1.11 3.58 -24.29
N GLN A 144 -1.75 2.40 -24.25
CA GLN A 144 -2.97 2.17 -25.03
C GLN A 144 -4.24 2.59 -24.30
N LEU A 145 -4.31 2.38 -22.98
CA LEU A 145 -5.53 2.61 -22.21
C LEU A 145 -5.31 3.64 -21.10
N GLY A 146 -6.21 4.62 -21.02
CA GLY A 146 -6.23 5.61 -19.93
C GLY A 146 -6.25 4.99 -18.54
N GLU A 147 -6.96 3.87 -18.37
CA GLU A 147 -6.98 3.12 -17.11
C GLU A 147 -5.60 2.63 -16.68
N ASN A 148 -4.75 2.20 -17.62
CA ASN A 148 -3.42 1.70 -17.29
C ASN A 148 -2.49 2.86 -16.90
N ILE A 149 -2.68 4.04 -17.49
CA ILE A 149 -2.01 5.27 -17.04
C ILE A 149 -2.41 5.58 -15.59
N GLY A 150 -3.71 5.53 -15.29
CA GLY A 150 -4.21 5.73 -13.92
C GLY A 150 -3.66 4.70 -12.92
N LYS A 151 -3.71 3.41 -13.26
CA LYS A 151 -3.13 2.34 -12.42
C LYS A 151 -1.62 2.50 -12.22
N ALA A 152 -0.89 2.94 -13.25
CA ALA A 152 0.53 3.27 -13.13
C ALA A 152 0.78 4.47 -12.21
N ALA A 153 -0.02 5.54 -12.32
CA ALA A 153 0.05 6.70 -11.42
C ALA A 153 -0.19 6.32 -9.95
N ARG A 154 -1.19 5.45 -9.70
CA ARG A 154 -1.42 4.87 -8.37
C ARG A 154 -0.21 4.11 -7.86
N ALA A 155 0.35 3.23 -8.70
CA ALA A 155 1.55 2.46 -8.37
C ALA A 155 2.75 3.38 -8.05
N MET A 156 2.93 4.46 -8.82
CA MET A 156 3.98 5.46 -8.57
C MET A 156 3.81 6.12 -7.20
N LEU A 157 2.61 6.62 -6.90
CA LEU A 157 2.38 7.38 -5.67
C LEU A 157 2.48 6.51 -4.42
N ASN A 158 2.10 5.23 -4.49
CA ASN A 158 2.31 4.25 -3.41
C ASN A 158 3.77 4.19 -2.94
N PHE A 159 4.72 4.53 -3.82
CA PHE A 159 6.16 4.48 -3.56
C PHE A 159 6.85 5.84 -3.67
N GLY A 160 6.08 6.94 -3.55
CA GLY A 160 6.62 8.31 -3.50
C GLY A 160 7.10 8.87 -4.84
N LEU A 161 6.79 8.22 -5.97
CA LEU A 161 7.12 8.73 -7.30
C LEU A 161 5.99 9.61 -7.82
N THR A 162 6.33 10.79 -8.36
CA THR A 162 5.34 11.76 -8.85
C THR A 162 5.60 12.29 -10.25
N GLU A 163 6.79 12.06 -10.81
CA GLU A 163 7.14 12.56 -12.14
C GLU A 163 6.75 11.54 -13.22
N MET A 164 5.58 11.74 -13.83
CA MET A 164 5.09 10.95 -14.95
C MET A 164 5.31 11.70 -16.27
N ARG A 165 5.79 10.97 -17.29
CA ARG A 165 5.90 11.46 -18.67
C ARG A 165 5.19 10.50 -19.62
N LEU A 166 4.42 11.03 -20.55
CA LEU A 166 3.67 10.28 -21.54
C LEU A 166 4.23 10.60 -22.92
N VAL A 167 4.62 9.59 -23.68
CA VAL A 167 5.06 9.77 -25.07
C VAL A 167 3.96 9.29 -25.99
N ALA A 168 3.37 10.18 -26.79
CA ALA A 168 2.33 9.87 -27.77
C ALA A 168 1.25 8.87 -27.27
N PRO A 169 0.53 9.18 -26.17
CA PRO A 169 -0.52 8.30 -25.65
C PRO A 169 -1.60 8.06 -26.71
N ARG A 170 -1.95 6.80 -26.96
CA ARG A 170 -2.78 6.41 -28.11
C ARG A 170 -4.16 7.07 -28.13
N ASP A 171 -4.81 7.11 -26.97
CA ASP A 171 -6.13 7.70 -26.79
C ASP A 171 -6.07 9.18 -26.40
N GLY A 172 -4.90 9.82 -26.56
CA GLY A 172 -4.66 11.21 -26.19
C GLY A 172 -4.55 11.46 -24.68
N TRP A 173 -4.25 12.70 -24.33
CA TRP A 173 -4.15 13.17 -22.94
C TRP A 173 -4.66 14.62 -22.83
N PRO A 174 -5.39 14.99 -21.75
CA PRO A 174 -5.82 14.16 -20.62
C PRO A 174 -6.91 13.13 -20.99
N ASN A 175 -6.91 11.98 -20.31
CA ASN A 175 -7.88 10.91 -20.54
C ASN A 175 -8.83 10.71 -19.34
N PRO A 176 -10.17 10.82 -19.51
CA PRO A 176 -11.14 10.70 -18.40
C PRO A 176 -11.09 9.37 -17.64
N SER A 177 -10.67 8.28 -18.29
CA SER A 177 -10.61 6.96 -17.69
C SER A 177 -9.40 6.78 -16.77
N ALA A 178 -8.41 7.68 -16.81
CA ALA A 178 -7.23 7.62 -15.95
C ALA A 178 -7.53 8.00 -14.49
N GLY A 179 -8.39 9.01 -14.27
CA GLY A 179 -8.72 9.52 -12.93
C GLY A 179 -9.30 8.46 -12.00
N PRO A 180 -10.42 7.79 -12.36
CA PRO A 180 -11.00 6.74 -11.51
C PRO A 180 -10.00 5.60 -11.21
N ALA A 181 -9.18 5.23 -12.19
CA ALA A 181 -8.19 4.17 -12.05
C ALA A 181 -6.98 4.56 -11.15
N ALA A 182 -6.67 5.84 -11.04
CA ALA A 182 -5.61 6.37 -10.17
C ALA A 182 -5.99 6.37 -8.68
N SER A 183 -7.28 6.34 -8.34
CA SER A 183 -7.78 6.14 -6.97
C SER A 183 -7.06 7.04 -5.93
N GLY A 184 -7.06 8.36 -6.18
CA GLY A 184 -6.45 9.36 -5.29
C GLY A 184 -5.01 9.74 -5.65
N ALA A 185 -4.40 9.13 -6.67
CA ALA A 185 -3.12 9.56 -7.22
C ALA A 185 -3.24 10.71 -8.25
N ASP A 186 -4.17 11.62 -8.03
CA ASP A 186 -4.50 12.73 -8.95
C ASP A 186 -3.29 13.65 -9.18
N ILE A 187 -2.48 13.88 -8.14
CA ILE A 187 -1.26 14.71 -8.21
C ILE A 187 -0.27 14.24 -9.29
N VAL A 188 -0.18 12.93 -9.53
CA VAL A 188 0.72 12.37 -10.55
C VAL A 188 0.16 12.63 -11.95
N LEU A 189 -1.16 12.49 -12.12
CA LEU A 189 -1.84 12.75 -13.39
C LEU A 189 -1.85 14.24 -13.74
N GLU A 190 -2.10 15.11 -12.77
CA GLU A 190 -2.12 16.57 -12.93
C GLU A 190 -0.75 17.11 -13.34
N ARG A 191 0.33 16.49 -12.84
CA ARG A 191 1.71 16.85 -13.18
C ARG A 191 2.27 16.09 -14.39
N ALA A 192 1.50 15.18 -14.98
CA ALA A 192 1.96 14.37 -16.10
C ALA A 192 2.27 15.26 -17.31
N GLN A 193 3.49 15.12 -17.84
CA GLN A 193 3.94 15.84 -19.03
C GLN A 193 3.79 14.98 -20.28
N VAL A 194 3.36 15.57 -21.38
CA VAL A 194 3.19 14.87 -22.67
C VAL A 194 4.27 15.32 -23.64
N PHE A 195 4.84 14.36 -24.35
CA PHE A 195 5.89 14.55 -25.34
C PHE A 195 5.55 13.82 -26.64
N ASP A 196 6.09 14.30 -27.75
CA ASP A 196 5.88 13.69 -29.06
C ASP A 196 6.83 12.51 -29.29
N SER A 197 8.02 12.56 -28.67
CA SER A 197 9.05 11.53 -28.84
C SER A 197 9.71 11.09 -27.52
N VAL A 198 10.27 9.88 -27.51
CA VAL A 198 11.06 9.37 -26.38
C VAL A 198 12.27 10.24 -26.13
N ALA A 199 12.91 10.76 -27.20
CA ALA A 199 14.08 11.63 -27.10
C ALA A 199 13.78 12.92 -26.32
N GLU A 200 12.65 13.57 -26.61
CA GLU A 200 12.21 14.75 -25.84
C GLU A 200 11.88 14.39 -24.39
N ALA A 201 11.17 13.28 -24.19
CA ALA A 201 10.75 12.82 -22.87
C ALA A 201 11.90 12.39 -21.95
N VAL A 202 13.14 12.31 -22.44
CA VAL A 202 14.33 11.97 -21.62
C VAL A 202 15.47 12.97 -21.80
N ALA A 203 15.23 14.12 -22.45
CA ALA A 203 16.28 15.06 -22.83
C ALA A 203 17.09 15.60 -21.64
N ASP A 204 16.49 15.70 -20.45
CA ASP A 204 17.12 16.14 -19.20
C ASP A 204 17.68 14.98 -18.33
N CYS A 205 17.62 13.73 -18.80
CA CYS A 205 18.02 12.55 -18.05
C CYS A 205 19.41 12.02 -18.46
N GLN A 206 20.30 11.87 -17.49
CA GLN A 206 21.64 11.30 -17.70
C GLN A 206 21.62 9.77 -17.70
N HIS A 207 20.66 9.15 -17.01
CA HIS A 207 20.51 7.69 -16.92
C HIS A 207 19.15 7.27 -17.43
N ILE A 208 19.13 6.37 -18.42
CA ILE A 208 17.89 5.94 -19.08
C ILE A 208 17.86 4.43 -19.10
N TYR A 209 16.78 3.85 -18.58
CA TYR A 209 16.56 2.41 -18.49
C TYR A 209 15.34 2.02 -19.32
N ALA A 210 15.48 1.03 -20.22
CA ALA A 210 14.37 0.52 -21.02
C ALA A 210 13.84 -0.79 -20.43
N THR A 211 12.57 -0.83 -20.03
CA THR A 211 11.96 -2.07 -19.53
C THR A 211 11.60 -3.03 -20.67
N THR A 212 12.19 -4.22 -20.66
CA THR A 212 11.80 -5.27 -21.61
C THR A 212 12.23 -6.64 -21.12
N VAL A 213 11.41 -7.65 -21.43
CA VAL A 213 11.76 -9.07 -21.26
C VAL A 213 12.32 -9.69 -22.54
N ARG A 214 12.26 -8.96 -23.66
CA ARG A 214 12.64 -9.45 -24.99
C ARG A 214 14.08 -9.04 -25.29
N LYS A 215 14.92 -10.00 -25.70
CA LYS A 215 16.25 -9.72 -26.26
C LYS A 215 16.09 -9.14 -27.67
N ARG A 216 15.84 -7.84 -27.81
CA ARG A 216 15.45 -7.17 -29.09
C ARG A 216 16.59 -6.96 -30.10
N GLY A 217 17.57 -7.86 -30.16
CA GLY A 217 18.73 -7.70 -31.08
C GLY A 217 19.64 -6.50 -30.75
N VAL A 218 19.38 -5.78 -29.66
CA VAL A 218 20.20 -4.67 -29.16
C VAL A 218 21.09 -5.19 -28.04
N THR A 219 22.40 -5.05 -28.21
CA THR A 219 23.40 -5.43 -27.20
C THR A 219 23.62 -4.26 -26.24
N LYS A 220 22.91 -4.27 -25.11
CA LYS A 220 23.09 -3.32 -24.00
C LYS A 220 23.24 -4.08 -22.67
N PRO A 221 23.90 -3.49 -21.67
CA PRO A 221 23.93 -4.07 -20.33
C PRO A 221 22.50 -4.28 -19.82
N VAL A 222 22.26 -5.42 -19.18
CA VAL A 222 20.97 -5.80 -18.60
C VAL A 222 21.10 -5.75 -17.08
N VAL A 223 20.13 -5.12 -16.43
CA VAL A 223 20.03 -5.02 -14.98
C VAL A 223 18.65 -5.44 -14.51
N THR A 224 18.57 -5.92 -13.29
CA THR A 224 17.33 -6.17 -12.56
C THR A 224 16.76 -4.84 -12.01
N PRO A 225 15.48 -4.82 -11.59
CA PRO A 225 14.90 -3.66 -10.91
C PRO A 225 15.69 -3.20 -9.67
N GLU A 226 16.20 -4.14 -8.87
CA GLU A 226 17.00 -3.86 -7.66
C GLU A 226 18.33 -3.19 -8.02
N GLU A 227 19.07 -3.76 -8.98
CA GLU A 227 20.33 -3.18 -9.46
C GLU A 227 20.11 -1.79 -10.07
N ALA A 228 19.06 -1.61 -10.89
CA ALA A 228 18.71 -0.31 -11.45
C ALA A 228 18.38 0.70 -10.34
N ALA A 229 17.65 0.30 -9.30
CA ALA A 229 17.33 1.15 -8.17
C ALA A 229 18.59 1.63 -7.42
N GLN A 230 19.52 0.71 -7.13
CA GLN A 230 20.80 1.04 -6.49
C GLN A 230 21.63 2.00 -7.35
N GLU A 231 21.72 1.72 -8.65
CA GLU A 231 22.43 2.59 -9.59
C GLU A 231 21.83 4.01 -9.66
N MET A 232 20.50 4.13 -9.78
CA MET A 232 19.83 5.43 -9.82
C MET A 232 20.00 6.23 -8.53
N ARG A 233 20.14 5.56 -7.38
CA ARG A 233 20.39 6.21 -6.08
C ARG A 233 21.83 6.67 -5.92
N ALA A 234 22.77 5.90 -6.46
CA ALA A 234 24.21 6.15 -6.35
C ALA A 234 24.72 7.14 -7.40
N ALA A 235 24.13 7.14 -8.60
CA ALA A 235 24.61 7.95 -9.72
C ALA A 235 24.12 9.40 -9.63
N PRO A 236 24.98 10.39 -9.92
CA PRO A 236 24.57 11.79 -10.03
C PRO A 236 23.73 12.00 -11.30
N GLY A 237 22.82 12.98 -11.26
CA GLY A 237 21.95 13.31 -12.37
C GLY A 237 20.56 12.66 -12.28
N LYS A 238 19.70 13.03 -13.22
CA LYS A 238 18.33 12.58 -13.32
C LYS A 238 18.25 11.26 -14.09
N SER A 239 17.39 10.38 -13.61
CA SER A 239 17.13 9.08 -14.21
C SER A 239 15.73 9.01 -14.82
N ALA A 240 15.56 8.24 -15.89
CA ALA A 240 14.26 7.93 -16.49
C ALA A 240 14.14 6.42 -16.76
N ILE A 241 12.93 5.91 -16.61
CA ILE A 241 12.60 4.51 -16.86
C ILE A 241 11.48 4.45 -17.89
N LEU A 242 11.76 3.81 -19.03
CA LEU A 242 10.85 3.67 -20.15
C LEU A 242 10.02 2.40 -19.99
N PHE A 243 8.70 2.53 -20.14
CA PHE A 243 7.75 1.44 -20.19
C PHE A 243 6.99 1.49 -21.50
N GLY A 244 6.95 0.37 -22.23
CA GLY A 244 6.28 0.30 -23.52
C GLY A 244 4.79 -0.05 -23.42
N PRO A 245 4.09 -0.06 -24.57
CA PRO A 245 2.69 -0.47 -24.65
C PRO A 245 2.47 -1.92 -24.18
N GLU A 246 1.26 -2.20 -23.70
CA GLU A 246 0.88 -3.42 -22.98
C GLU A 246 1.08 -4.71 -23.78
N ARG A 247 0.88 -4.67 -25.10
CA ARG A 247 0.97 -5.85 -25.97
C ARG A 247 2.33 -6.01 -26.64
N SER A 248 2.89 -4.91 -27.11
CA SER A 248 4.12 -4.90 -27.91
C SER A 248 5.36 -4.66 -27.06
N GLY A 249 5.25 -4.00 -25.90
CA GLY A 249 6.38 -3.43 -25.16
C GLY A 249 7.13 -2.39 -25.99
N LEU A 250 8.37 -2.09 -25.58
CA LEU A 250 9.46 -1.48 -26.35
C LEU A 250 9.25 -1.24 -27.87
N GLU A 251 9.72 -0.19 -28.53
CA GLU A 251 10.26 -0.38 -29.91
C GLU A 251 11.78 -0.54 -29.85
N THR A 252 12.39 -1.08 -30.90
CA THR A 252 13.86 -1.21 -30.95
C THR A 252 14.52 0.16 -30.83
N ASP A 253 13.94 1.18 -31.45
CA ASP A 253 14.43 2.56 -31.40
C ASP A 253 14.28 3.18 -30.02
N ASP A 254 13.19 2.89 -29.29
CA ASP A 254 13.04 3.32 -27.89
C ASP A 254 14.12 2.70 -26.99
N VAL A 255 14.39 1.40 -27.18
CA VAL A 255 15.44 0.69 -26.43
C VAL A 255 16.83 1.25 -26.79
N ALA A 256 17.03 1.69 -28.04
CA ALA A 256 18.28 2.27 -28.49
C ALA A 256 18.65 3.56 -27.73
N VAL A 257 17.65 4.37 -27.33
CA VAL A 257 17.84 5.60 -26.53
C VAL A 257 18.33 5.29 -25.11
N ALA A 258 17.92 4.16 -24.53
CA ALA A 258 18.29 3.80 -23.16
C ALA A 258 19.75 3.38 -23.03
N ARG A 259 20.40 3.64 -21.89
CA ARG A 259 21.76 3.14 -21.62
C ARG A 259 21.78 1.66 -21.25
N LYS A 260 20.75 1.21 -20.53
CA LYS A 260 20.62 -0.16 -20.04
C LYS A 260 19.22 -0.70 -20.27
N ILE A 261 19.14 -2.03 -20.36
CA ILE A 261 17.89 -2.77 -20.34
C ILE A 261 17.58 -3.12 -18.89
N LEU A 262 16.36 -2.84 -18.45
CA LEU A 262 15.83 -3.27 -17.16
C LEU A 262 14.90 -4.46 -17.40
N THR A 263 15.30 -5.64 -16.91
CA THR A 263 14.52 -6.87 -17.05
C THR A 263 14.02 -7.32 -15.69
N VAL A 264 12.70 -7.38 -15.52
CA VAL A 264 12.08 -8.00 -14.33
C VAL A 264 12.22 -9.52 -14.45
N PRO A 265 12.83 -10.21 -13.47
CA PRO A 265 12.87 -11.68 -13.46
C PRO A 265 11.45 -12.25 -13.28
N ILE A 266 10.94 -12.91 -14.32
CA ILE A 266 9.60 -13.53 -14.34
C ILE A 266 9.66 -14.90 -14.99
N ASN A 267 8.57 -15.66 -14.93
CA ASN A 267 8.47 -16.97 -15.57
C ASN A 267 8.77 -16.86 -17.08
N PRO A 268 9.81 -17.55 -17.61
CA PRO A 268 10.15 -17.50 -19.03
C PRO A 268 9.03 -18.01 -19.94
N GLU A 269 8.14 -18.88 -19.44
CA GLU A 269 6.99 -19.40 -20.19
C GLU A 269 5.83 -18.40 -20.26
N PHE A 270 5.81 -17.38 -19.39
CA PHE A 270 4.77 -16.36 -19.35
C PHE A 270 5.34 -14.98 -19.03
N GLY A 271 6.06 -14.43 -20.00
CA GLY A 271 6.83 -13.19 -19.86
C GLY A 271 6.03 -11.88 -19.95
N SER A 272 4.72 -11.86 -19.68
CA SER A 272 3.88 -10.69 -19.93
C SER A 272 3.33 -10.09 -18.63
N LEU A 273 3.88 -8.97 -18.20
CA LEU A 273 3.35 -8.17 -17.08
C LEU A 273 2.41 -7.08 -17.60
N ASN A 274 1.36 -6.78 -16.84
CA ASN A 274 0.58 -5.57 -17.07
C ASN A 274 1.46 -4.33 -16.83
N LEU A 275 1.20 -3.23 -17.57
CA LEU A 275 1.97 -1.99 -17.46
C LEU A 275 2.10 -1.49 -16.02
N ALA A 276 0.99 -1.40 -15.28
CA ALA A 276 0.99 -0.94 -13.90
C ALA A 276 1.73 -1.92 -12.96
N GLN A 277 1.73 -3.23 -13.27
CA GLN A 277 2.51 -4.23 -12.54
C GLN A 277 4.01 -4.11 -12.81
N ALA A 278 4.42 -3.74 -14.02
CA ALA A 278 5.83 -3.44 -14.28
C ALA A 278 6.27 -2.18 -13.53
N VAL A 279 5.44 -1.13 -13.56
CA VAL A 279 5.69 0.13 -12.83
C VAL A 279 5.75 -0.11 -11.32
N ILE A 280 4.83 -0.87 -10.75
CA ILE A 280 4.79 -1.10 -9.30
C ILE A 280 6.02 -1.84 -8.78
N LEU A 281 6.53 -2.83 -9.52
CA LEU A 281 7.73 -3.57 -9.12
C LEU A 281 8.97 -2.68 -9.14
N VAL A 282 9.13 -1.86 -10.18
CA VAL A 282 10.26 -0.93 -10.28
C VAL A 282 10.18 0.16 -9.23
N ALA A 283 8.99 0.71 -8.99
CA ALA A 283 8.77 1.73 -7.98
C ALA A 283 9.02 1.19 -6.56
N TYR A 284 8.55 -0.02 -6.27
CA TYR A 284 8.83 -0.72 -5.01
C TYR A 284 10.33 -0.89 -4.78
N GLU A 285 11.05 -1.41 -5.77
CA GLU A 285 12.50 -1.63 -5.70
C GLU A 285 13.26 -0.33 -5.48
N TRP A 286 12.92 0.73 -6.21
CA TRP A 286 13.49 2.07 -6.00
C TRP A 286 13.25 2.61 -4.59
N SER A 287 12.09 2.30 -4.02
CA SER A 287 11.68 2.79 -2.71
C SER A 287 12.40 2.11 -1.54
N LYS A 288 12.77 0.82 -1.68
CA LYS A 288 13.57 0.11 -0.67
C LYS A 288 14.94 0.74 -0.44
N HIS A 289 15.46 1.45 -1.43
CA HIS A 289 16.73 2.15 -1.37
C HIS A 289 16.57 3.65 -1.07
N ALA A 290 15.38 4.08 -0.61
CA ALA A 290 15.20 5.42 -0.09
C ALA A 290 16.04 5.63 1.18
N PRO A 291 16.70 6.79 1.33
CA PRO A 291 17.31 7.17 2.59
C PRO A 291 16.28 7.03 3.73
N SER A 292 16.70 6.45 4.86
CA SER A 292 15.88 6.40 6.06
C SER A 292 15.60 7.83 6.56
N GLU A 293 14.64 7.98 7.48
CA GLU A 293 14.33 9.28 8.11
C GLU A 293 15.58 10.00 8.67
N ALA A 294 16.61 9.23 9.05
CA ALA A 294 17.90 9.74 9.54
C ALA A 294 18.72 10.51 8.49
N GLU A 295 18.44 10.33 7.19
CA GLU A 295 19.11 11.02 6.08
C GLU A 295 18.23 12.15 5.48
N GLY A 296 17.18 12.58 6.18
CA GLY A 296 16.35 13.73 5.78
C GLY A 296 15.40 13.47 4.61
N GLY A 297 15.17 12.20 4.25
CA GLY A 297 14.21 11.79 3.24
C GLY A 297 12.84 11.44 3.84
N VAL A 298 11.76 11.60 3.06
CA VAL A 298 10.45 11.01 3.40
C VAL A 298 10.58 9.49 3.23
N ALA A 299 10.89 8.79 4.32
CA ALA A 299 10.85 7.34 4.33
C ALA A 299 9.40 6.88 4.16
N LEU A 300 9.16 5.89 3.31
CA LEU A 300 7.84 5.25 3.25
C LEU A 300 7.59 4.53 4.57
N ALA A 301 6.34 4.56 5.03
CA ALA A 301 5.91 3.91 6.25
C ALA A 301 6.35 2.43 6.24
N SER A 302 7.34 2.11 7.05
CA SER A 302 7.73 0.74 7.36
C SER A 302 7.01 0.30 8.64
N PRO A 303 6.76 -1.00 8.84
CA PRO A 303 6.26 -1.49 10.12
C PRO A 303 7.16 -0.96 11.25
N PRO A 304 6.60 -0.49 12.37
CA PRO A 304 7.41 0.02 13.46
C PRO A 304 8.38 -1.09 13.90
N SER A 305 9.67 -0.85 13.76
CA SER A 305 10.68 -1.72 14.35
C SER A 305 10.59 -1.52 15.85
N VAL A 306 10.09 -2.52 16.58
CA VAL A 306 10.25 -2.56 18.02
C VAL A 306 11.72 -2.87 18.26
N GLU A 307 12.44 -1.95 18.89
CA GLU A 307 13.78 -2.25 19.39
C GLU A 307 13.67 -3.38 20.40
N ILE A 308 14.18 -4.55 20.02
CA ILE A 308 14.32 -5.69 20.91
C ILE A 308 15.68 -5.51 21.59
N ASP A 309 15.69 -5.49 22.92
CA ASP A 309 16.92 -5.44 23.70
C ASP A 309 17.88 -6.55 23.26
N PRO A 310 19.19 -6.28 23.19
CA PRO A 310 20.16 -7.30 22.80
C PRO A 310 20.17 -8.46 23.81
N PRO A 311 20.62 -9.66 23.38
CA PRO A 311 20.81 -10.79 24.29
C PRO A 311 21.72 -10.42 25.47
N ALA A 312 21.40 -10.97 26.63
CA ALA A 312 22.19 -10.82 27.85
C ALA A 312 23.62 -11.34 27.62
N PRO A 313 24.62 -10.79 28.35
CA PRO A 313 25.95 -11.37 28.42
C PRO A 313 25.89 -12.86 28.74
N GLN A 314 26.76 -13.64 28.10
CA GLN A 314 26.78 -15.10 28.27
C GLN A 314 26.94 -15.53 29.74
N GLU A 315 27.65 -14.74 30.55
CA GLU A 315 27.82 -14.98 31.99
C GLU A 315 26.48 -14.96 32.75
N GLU A 316 25.56 -14.04 32.43
CA GLU A 316 24.25 -13.98 33.08
C GLU A 316 23.40 -15.22 32.73
N LEU A 317 23.43 -15.60 31.44
CA LEU A 317 22.72 -16.76 30.93
C LEU A 317 23.28 -18.06 31.51
N ASP A 318 24.61 -18.21 31.56
CA ASP A 318 25.28 -19.36 32.17
C ASP A 318 24.99 -19.44 33.68
N GLY A 319 24.91 -18.30 34.37
CA GLY A 319 24.49 -18.23 35.77
C GLY A 319 23.05 -18.71 35.98
N MET A 320 22.12 -18.36 35.10
CA MET A 320 20.74 -18.86 35.11
C MET A 320 20.66 -20.36 34.80
N ILE A 321 21.39 -20.83 33.79
CA ILE A 321 21.46 -22.24 33.42
C ILE A 321 22.04 -23.05 34.59
N GLY A 322 23.13 -22.59 35.21
CA GLY A 322 23.75 -23.24 36.37
C GLY A 322 22.81 -23.31 37.58
N GLN A 323 22.00 -22.28 37.81
CA GLN A 323 20.96 -22.30 38.85
C GLN A 323 19.91 -23.39 38.57
N LEU A 324 19.36 -23.45 37.37
CA LEU A 324 18.39 -24.49 36.98
C LEU A 324 19.00 -25.88 37.07
N ASP A 325 20.23 -26.03 36.57
CA ASP A 325 21.00 -27.25 36.57
C ASP A 325 21.18 -27.81 37.99
N THR A 326 21.53 -26.95 38.96
CA THR A 326 21.62 -27.31 40.39
C THR A 326 20.26 -27.75 40.97
N MET A 327 19.16 -27.09 40.58
CA MET A 327 17.82 -27.45 41.04
C MET A 327 17.37 -28.81 40.49
N LEU A 328 17.59 -29.04 39.20
CA LEU A 328 17.23 -30.29 38.53
C LEU A 328 18.07 -31.47 39.04
N ASP A 329 19.34 -31.23 39.40
CA ASP A 329 20.20 -32.25 40.00
C ASP A 329 19.66 -32.73 41.34
N LYS A 330 19.27 -31.80 42.24
CA LYS A 330 18.62 -32.13 43.51
C LYS A 330 17.29 -32.85 43.35
N ALA A 331 16.56 -32.56 42.28
CA ALA A 331 15.30 -33.22 41.95
C ALA A 331 15.48 -34.61 41.30
N GLY A 332 16.71 -35.04 41.02
CA GLY A 332 17.00 -36.33 40.39
C GLY A 332 16.69 -36.39 38.88
N TYR A 333 16.52 -35.24 38.21
CA TYR A 333 16.14 -35.18 36.79
C TYR A 333 17.19 -35.81 35.85
N PHE A 334 18.46 -35.79 36.25
CA PHE A 334 19.58 -36.27 35.43
C PHE A 334 19.88 -37.78 35.58
N PHE A 335 18.94 -38.57 36.12
CA PHE A 335 19.06 -40.02 36.21
C PHE A 335 18.46 -40.73 34.97
N PRO A 336 19.12 -41.76 34.38
CA PRO A 336 20.39 -42.37 34.78
C PRO A 336 21.63 -41.53 34.42
N PRO A 337 22.74 -41.67 35.17
CA PRO A 337 23.92 -40.79 35.07
C PRO A 337 24.57 -40.78 33.67
N ASP A 338 24.51 -41.88 32.94
CA ASP A 338 25.08 -41.99 31.58
C ASP A 338 24.42 -41.04 30.57
N ARG A 339 23.17 -40.61 30.83
CA ARG A 339 22.43 -39.65 29.99
C ARG A 339 22.51 -38.21 30.48
N ALA A 340 23.10 -37.96 31.65
CA ALA A 340 23.21 -36.60 32.20
C ALA A 340 23.96 -35.64 31.25
N PRO A 341 25.11 -36.00 30.63
CA PRO A 341 25.86 -35.08 29.77
C PRO A 341 25.13 -34.69 28.48
N SER A 342 24.33 -35.58 27.90
CA SER A 342 23.52 -35.25 26.72
C SER A 342 22.31 -34.39 27.11
N THR A 343 21.65 -34.72 28.22
CA THR A 343 20.48 -33.98 28.72
C THR A 343 20.83 -32.54 29.09
N ARG A 344 21.94 -32.31 29.80
CA ARG A 344 22.43 -30.94 30.12
C ARG A 344 22.76 -30.14 28.85
N ARG A 345 23.38 -30.76 27.84
CA ARG A 345 23.62 -30.11 26.54
C ARG A 345 22.32 -29.73 25.85
N THR A 346 21.33 -30.61 25.81
CA THR A 346 20.02 -30.32 25.23
C THR A 346 19.32 -29.16 25.95
N LEU A 347 19.32 -29.16 27.30
CA LEU A 347 18.78 -28.07 28.09
C LEU A 347 19.48 -26.75 27.83
N ARG A 348 20.82 -26.76 27.76
CA ARG A 348 21.60 -25.56 27.40
C ARG A 348 21.19 -25.02 26.03
N THR A 349 21.12 -25.87 25.01
CA THR A 349 20.70 -25.46 23.65
C THR A 349 19.29 -24.87 23.65
N LEU A 350 18.36 -25.50 24.39
CA LEU A 350 16.98 -25.01 24.53
C LEU A 350 16.95 -23.61 25.14
N LEU A 351 17.79 -23.36 26.14
CA LEU A 351 17.83 -22.09 26.87
C LEU A 351 18.66 -21.01 26.17
N THR A 352 19.63 -21.37 25.33
CA THR A 352 20.39 -20.39 24.53
C THR A 352 19.66 -19.95 23.26
N LYS A 353 18.81 -20.80 22.68
CA LYS A 353 18.10 -20.53 21.41
C LYS A 353 17.24 -19.24 21.40
N PRO A 354 16.52 -18.86 22.47
CA PRO A 354 15.63 -17.70 22.43
C PRO A 354 16.33 -16.33 22.40
N GLY A 355 17.63 -16.23 22.73
CA GLY A 355 18.34 -14.94 22.71
C GLY A 355 17.88 -13.95 23.78
N TRP A 356 17.72 -14.43 25.01
CA TRP A 356 17.13 -13.71 26.15
C TRP A 356 17.90 -12.43 26.46
N ASN A 357 17.22 -11.31 26.72
CA ASN A 357 17.85 -10.11 27.25
C ASN A 357 18.09 -10.21 28.78
N SER A 358 18.87 -9.29 29.35
CA SER A 358 19.22 -9.35 30.79
C SER A 358 18.02 -9.20 31.73
N MET A 359 16.92 -8.57 31.30
CA MET A 359 15.69 -8.49 32.09
C MET A 359 14.98 -9.85 32.13
N GLU A 360 14.89 -10.54 31.00
CA GLU A 360 14.29 -11.87 30.88
C GLU A 360 15.08 -12.91 31.67
N VAL A 361 16.42 -12.88 31.57
CA VAL A 361 17.30 -13.74 32.38
C VAL A 361 17.07 -13.49 33.87
N ARG A 362 17.07 -12.24 34.33
CA ARG A 362 16.78 -11.89 35.73
C ARG A 362 15.39 -12.36 36.17
N THR A 363 14.39 -12.23 35.30
CA THR A 363 13.02 -12.68 35.57
C THR A 363 12.98 -14.19 35.78
N LEU A 364 13.60 -14.97 34.89
CA LEU A 364 13.64 -16.43 35.05
C LEU A 364 14.43 -16.85 36.28
N ARG A 365 15.56 -16.20 36.58
CA ARG A 365 16.30 -16.46 37.84
C ARG A 365 15.43 -16.18 39.07
N GLY A 366 14.58 -15.16 39.02
CA GLY A 366 13.55 -14.91 40.04
C GLY A 366 12.55 -16.05 40.16
N VAL A 367 12.00 -16.53 39.04
CA VAL A 367 11.09 -17.69 38.99
C VAL A 367 11.75 -18.93 39.59
N LEU A 368 12.97 -19.26 39.17
CA LEU A 368 13.74 -20.40 39.69
C LEU A 368 13.98 -20.28 41.20
N SER A 369 14.31 -19.08 41.69
CA SER A 369 14.50 -18.84 43.12
C SER A 369 13.22 -19.05 43.93
N SER A 370 12.07 -18.62 43.38
CA SER A 370 10.76 -18.83 44.02
C SER A 370 10.33 -20.30 44.01
N LEU A 371 10.68 -21.05 42.97
CA LEU A 371 10.40 -22.50 42.90
C LEU A 371 11.29 -23.29 43.86
N ALA A 372 12.56 -22.88 44.03
CA ALA A 372 13.49 -23.51 44.97
C ALA A 372 13.10 -23.26 46.44
N ASN A 373 12.50 -22.11 46.75
CA ASN A 373 12.07 -21.74 48.10
C ASN A 373 10.59 -21.30 48.10
N PRO A 374 9.64 -22.25 48.08
CA PRO A 374 8.22 -21.93 48.11
C PRO A 374 7.89 -21.18 49.40
N ARG A 375 7.27 -20.00 49.29
CA ARG A 375 6.77 -19.28 50.47
C ARG A 375 5.66 -20.13 51.11
N GLN A 376 5.79 -20.43 52.40
CA GLN A 376 4.66 -20.95 53.18
C GLN A 376 3.56 -19.86 53.19
N ARG A 377 2.38 -20.21 52.69
CA ARG A 377 1.20 -19.35 52.67
C ARG A 377 0.44 -19.43 53.98
#